data_AF-A0A4Q7LTR6-F1
#
_entry.id   AF-A0A4Q7LTR6-F1
#
_cell.length_a   1.000
_cell.length_b   1.000
_cell.length_c   1.000
_cell.angle_alpha   90.00
_cell.angle_beta   90.00
_cell.angle_gamma   90.00
#
_symmetry.space_group_name_H-M   'P 1'
#
loop_
_entity.id
_entity.type
_entity.pdbx_description
1 polymer ?
#
loop_
_entity_poly.entity_id
_entity_poly.type
_entity_poly.pdbx_seq_one_letter_code
_entity_poly.pdbx_strand_id
1 'polypeptide(L)' 'MRDLVLGDVGNRTAEQALDAGLAPRDVWFALCAATDVPRDRWYGAGRPVLPRDL' A
#
# COMPACT_ATOMS: atom_id res chain seq x y z
N MET A 1 1.03 4.17 -11.19
CA MET A 1 0.80 2.89 -11.90
C MET A 1 -0.58 2.98 -12.53
N ARG A 2 -0.67 2.85 -13.85
CA ARG A 2 -1.87 3.23 -14.60
C ARG A 2 -2.71 2.03 -15.09
N ASP A 3 -2.14 0.83 -15.09
CA ASP A 3 -2.77 -0.33 -15.73
C ASP A 3 -3.26 -1.40 -14.73
N LEU A 4 -2.64 -1.50 -13.54
CA LEU A 4 -3.07 -2.45 -12.51
C LEU A 4 -4.35 -1.93 -11.82
N VAL A 5 -5.40 -2.74 -11.87
CA VAL A 5 -6.68 -2.49 -11.18
C VAL A 5 -6.64 -3.14 -9.80
N LEU A 6 -6.95 -2.35 -8.77
CA LEU A 6 -6.94 -2.73 -7.36
C LEU A 6 -8.38 -2.91 -6.86
N GLY A 7 -8.75 -4.14 -6.49
CA GLY A 7 -10.10 -4.45 -6.00
C GLY A 7 -10.48 -3.70 -4.72
N ASP A 8 -9.54 -3.66 -3.77
CA ASP A 8 -9.74 -3.13 -2.41
C ASP A 8 -10.01 -1.61 -2.35
N VAL A 9 -9.79 -0.88 -3.45
CA VAL A 9 -10.07 0.56 -3.57
C VAL A 9 -11.16 0.86 -4.60
N GLY A 10 -12.07 -0.09 -4.79
CA GLY A 10 -13.27 0.04 -5.62
C GLY A 10 -13.02 -0.28 -7.09
N ASN A 11 -12.19 -1.29 -7.38
CA ASN A 11 -11.82 -1.69 -8.75
C ASN A 11 -11.24 -0.53 -9.57
N ARG A 12 -10.34 0.23 -8.94
CA ARG A 12 -9.66 1.39 -9.55
C ARG A 12 -8.18 1.12 -9.70
N THR A 13 -7.54 1.79 -10.63
CA THR A 13 -6.08 1.91 -10.63
C THR A 13 -5.62 2.77 -9.46
N ALA A 14 -4.34 2.68 -9.09
CA ALA A 14 -3.81 3.52 -8.02
C ALA A 14 -3.98 5.02 -8.31
N GLU A 15 -3.82 5.44 -9.58
CA GLU A 15 -4.04 6.83 -9.99
C GLU A 15 -5.52 7.24 -9.85
N GLN A 16 -6.44 6.44 -10.40
CA GLN A 16 -7.88 6.69 -10.27
C GLN A 16 -8.34 6.76 -8.82
N ALA A 17 -7.76 5.93 -7.94
CA ALA A 17 -8.07 5.94 -6.52
C ALA A 17 -7.59 7.24 -5.84
N LEU A 18 -6.38 7.70 -6.16
CA LEU A 18 -5.85 8.97 -5.65
C LEU A 18 -6.65 10.18 -6.17
N ASP A 19 -7.01 10.18 -7.46
CA ASP A 19 -7.86 11.23 -8.07
C ASP A 19 -9.25 11.27 -7.46
N ALA A 20 -9.77 10.11 -7.03
CA ALA A 20 -11.03 10.01 -6.28
C ALA A 20 -10.91 10.43 -4.79
N GLY A 21 -9.74 10.88 -4.35
CA GLY A 21 -9.50 11.39 -3.00
C GLY A 21 -9.31 10.33 -1.92
N LEU A 22 -9.06 9.06 -2.30
CA LEU A 22 -8.74 8.02 -1.32
C LEU A 22 -7.41 8.32 -0.64
N ALA A 23 -7.30 7.94 0.64
CA ALA A 23 -6.09 8.17 1.40
C ALA A 23 -4.91 7.41 0.75
N PRO A 24 -3.75 8.06 0.53
CA PRO A 24 -2.59 7.42 -0.09
C PRO A 24 -2.14 6.14 0.62
N ARG A 25 -2.32 6.06 1.95
CA ARG A 25 -2.02 4.87 2.76
C ARG A 25 -2.87 3.67 2.34
N ASP A 26 -4.15 3.86 2.08
CA ASP A 26 -5.07 2.78 1.71
C ASP A 26 -4.78 2.30 0.28
N VAL A 27 -4.50 3.25 -0.63
CA VAL A 27 -4.06 2.93 -2.01
C VAL A 27 -2.74 2.15 -2.00
N TRP A 28 -1.79 2.56 -1.17
CA TRP A 28 -0.50 1.87 -1.01
C TRP A 28 -0.68 0.44 -0.50
N PHE A 29 -1.53 0.23 0.51
CA PHE A 29 -1.80 -1.11 1.03
C PHE A 29 -2.52 -2.02 0.03
N ALA A 30 -3.50 -1.49 -0.69
CA ALA A 30 -4.15 -2.24 -1.77
C ALA A 30 -3.14 -2.62 -2.87
N LEU A 31 -2.22 -1.71 -3.20
CA LEU A 31 -1.14 -2.00 -4.16
C LEU A 31 -0.18 -3.08 -3.65
N CYS A 32 0.27 -2.97 -2.40
CA CYS A 32 1.16 -3.98 -1.80
C CYS A 32 0.50 -5.36 -1.73
N ALA A 33 -0.79 -5.43 -1.41
CA ALA A 33 -1.56 -6.67 -1.41
C ALA A 33 -1.65 -7.27 -2.82
N ALA A 34 -2.02 -6.46 -3.82
CA ALA A 34 -2.19 -6.91 -5.21
C ALA A 34 -0.88 -7.34 -5.90
N THR A 35 0.27 -6.96 -5.34
CA THR A 35 1.61 -7.27 -5.88
C THR A 35 2.40 -8.23 -5.00
N ASP A 36 1.72 -8.91 -4.07
CA ASP A 36 2.29 -9.93 -3.18
C ASP A 36 3.52 -9.45 -2.39
N VAL A 37 3.55 -8.16 -2.02
CA VAL A 37 4.60 -7.63 -1.15
C VAL A 37 4.41 -8.24 0.25
N PRO A 38 5.45 -8.85 0.85
CA PRO A 38 5.38 -9.35 2.22
C PRO A 38 4.96 -8.25 3.20
N ARG A 39 4.04 -8.57 4.13
CA ARG A 39 3.37 -7.60 5.01
C ARG A 39 4.34 -6.80 5.90
N ASP A 40 5.43 -7.42 6.31
CA ASP A 40 6.51 -6.81 7.07
C ASP A 40 7.23 -5.68 6.30
N ARG A 41 7.18 -5.71 4.96
CA ARG A 41 7.82 -4.72 4.07
C ARG A 41 6.91 -3.58 3.63
N TRP A 42 5.62 -3.61 3.96
CA TRP A 42 4.67 -2.58 3.53
C TRP A 42 4.98 -1.18 4.06
N TYR A 43 5.84 -1.06 5.06
CA TYR A 43 6.16 0.24 5.68
C TYR A 43 7.53 0.79 5.25
N GLY A 44 8.19 0.14 4.30
CA GLY A 44 9.52 0.53 3.81
C GLY A 44 10.66 0.17 4.78
N ALA A 45 11.89 0.32 4.30
CA ALA A 45 13.10 0.21 5.12
C ALA A 45 13.25 1.49 5.95
N GLY A 46 12.97 1.43 7.25
CA GLY A 46 13.02 2.62 8.11
C GLY A 46 12.27 2.52 9.44
N ARG A 47 11.47 1.47 9.66
CA ARG A 47 11.01 1.16 11.02
C ARG A 47 12.19 0.62 11.83
N PRO A 48 12.73 1.37 12.81
CA PRO A 48 13.73 0.80 13.70
C PRO A 48 13.10 -0.41 14.40
N VAL A 49 13.79 -1.54 14.35
CA VAL A 49 13.50 -2.63 15.29
C VAL A 49 13.89 -2.06 16.65
N LEU A 50 12.89 -1.75 17.47
CA LEU A 50 13.16 -1.42 18.86
C LEU A 50 13.88 -2.62 19.49
N PRO A 51 15.02 -2.42 20.19
CA PRO A 51 15.65 -3.48 20.95
C PRO A 51 14.61 -4.15 21.85
N ARG A 52 14.70 -5.48 21.98
CA ARG A 52 13.71 -6.28 22.74
C ARG A 52 13.82 -6.08 24.26
N ASP A 53 14.70 -5.18 24.68
CA ASP A 53 15.22 -5.01 26.03
C ASP A 53 15.21 -3.54 26.53
N LEU A 54 14.42 -2.65 25.88
CA LEU A 54 14.05 -1.35 26.46
C LEU A 54 12.83 -1.45 27.38
#